data_AF-A0A963VJV5-F1
#
_entry.id   AF-A0A963VJV5-F1
#
_cell.length_a   1.000
_cell.length_b   1.000
_cell.length_c   1.000
_cell.angle_alpha   90.00
_cell.angle_beta   90.00
_cell.angle_gamma   90.00
#
_symmetry.space_group_name_H-M   'P 1'
#
loop_
_entity.id
_entity.type
_entity.pdbx_description
1 polymer ?
#
loop_
_entity_poly.entity_id
_entity_poly.type
_entity_poly.pdbx_seq_one_letter_code
_entity_poly.pdbx_strand_id
1 'polypeptide(L)'
;MNAPERFTLRMTRFIRAPRDKVFAAFTTEAGLASWMGPRGMRVNAAQVHAEVGGAWQVEMQSRDGSLFVVGGRFTALSRPASLAYTWQWKGEHNPMPGVETLVEIALHEKDGGTEMQMTHSGFPAAAARDGHNQGWSSTFNRLSDALDPQGSAGTVVLLGDVRSTYTRTARMALAEKGVAYTMHTSRAHTPDILAVHPFGKIPGLRDGDIAIWETEAIVNYIDECFGDAPTLRPGSIIERTRCLQWISSINNYCYDTMVRRFVLQFIFPKGEGGKPDIAVIDKALAEMPAQLKALDTAYGTRDFLAGSSLSSADLFLAPILAYVKMMPQGGALLAQYANVMRAHDTMASRPSFTNTQPG
;
A
#
# COMPACT_ATOMS: atom_id res chain seq x y z
N MET A 1 14.74 9.75 45.21
CA MET A 1 14.92 9.43 43.79
C MET A 1 13.55 9.51 43.14
N ASN A 2 13.32 10.47 42.23
CA ASN A 2 12.07 10.51 41.48
C ASN A 2 12.01 9.26 40.60
N ALA A 3 10.87 8.56 40.60
CA ALA A 3 10.66 7.47 39.67
C ALA A 3 10.89 8.00 38.24
N PRO A 4 11.64 7.29 37.38
CA PRO A 4 11.86 7.74 36.02
C PRO A 4 10.52 7.95 35.33
N GLU A 5 10.37 9.07 34.63
CA GLU A 5 9.16 9.40 33.88
C GLU A 5 8.87 8.27 32.88
N ARG A 6 7.66 7.69 32.96
CA ARG A 6 7.24 6.61 32.06
C ARG A 6 6.29 7.17 31.03
N PHE A 7 6.59 6.91 29.76
CA PHE A 7 5.76 7.37 28.64
C PHE A 7 4.61 6.40 28.39
N THR A 8 3.49 6.94 27.89
CA THR A 8 2.27 6.18 27.58
C THR A 8 1.82 6.48 26.16
N LEU A 9 1.39 5.45 25.43
CA LEU A 9 0.75 5.52 24.13
C LEU A 9 -0.74 5.23 24.31
N ARG A 10 -1.60 6.02 23.66
CA ARG A 10 -3.04 5.76 23.57
C ARG A 10 -3.46 5.74 22.12
N MET A 11 -4.28 4.76 21.74
CA MET A 11 -4.79 4.60 20.38
C MET A 11 -6.27 4.23 20.42
N THR A 12 -7.01 4.65 19.41
CA THR A 12 -8.40 4.26 19.21
C THR A 12 -8.59 3.75 17.79
N ARG A 13 -9.34 2.66 17.64
CA ARG A 13 -9.62 2.02 16.35
C ARG A 13 -11.07 1.59 16.29
N PHE A 14 -11.70 1.84 15.16
CA PHE A 14 -12.98 1.25 14.83
C PHE A 14 -12.76 -0.02 14.00
N ILE A 15 -13.35 -1.13 14.44
CA ILE A 15 -13.25 -2.43 13.77
C ILE A 15 -14.68 -2.87 13.42
N ARG A 16 -14.92 -3.22 12.15
CA ARG A 16 -16.22 -3.72 11.67
C ARG A 16 -16.49 -5.16 12.07
N ALA A 17 -16.35 -5.48 13.36
CA ALA A 17 -16.60 -6.79 13.91
C ALA A 17 -17.24 -6.69 15.31
N PRO A 18 -18.05 -7.68 15.73
CA PRO A 18 -18.57 -7.75 17.09
C PRO A 18 -17.44 -7.87 18.13
N ARG A 19 -17.67 -7.33 19.34
CA ARG A 19 -16.69 -7.33 20.45
C ARG A 19 -16.15 -8.72 20.77
N ASP A 20 -16.98 -9.75 20.70
CA ASP A 20 -16.55 -11.14 20.93
C ASP A 20 -15.48 -11.60 19.94
N LYS A 21 -15.60 -11.22 18.66
CA LYS A 21 -14.58 -11.55 17.65
C LYS A 21 -13.29 -10.78 17.90
N VAL A 22 -13.39 -9.50 18.24
CA VAL A 22 -12.22 -8.68 18.58
C VAL A 22 -11.53 -9.26 19.82
N PHE A 23 -12.26 -9.57 20.88
CA PHE A 23 -11.72 -10.19 22.09
C PHE A 23 -11.04 -11.54 21.77
N ALA A 24 -11.69 -12.41 21.01
CA ALA A 24 -11.14 -13.71 20.61
C ALA A 24 -9.84 -13.58 19.79
N ALA A 25 -9.66 -12.47 19.06
CA ALA A 25 -8.43 -12.20 18.31
C ALA A 25 -7.20 -12.02 19.22
N PHE A 26 -7.39 -11.61 20.48
CA PHE A 26 -6.31 -11.50 21.48
C PHE A 26 -6.13 -12.76 22.32
N THR A 27 -7.18 -13.59 22.46
CA THR A 27 -7.23 -14.67 23.44
C THR A 27 -7.21 -16.08 22.84
N THR A 28 -6.99 -16.20 21.53
CA THR A 28 -6.87 -17.50 20.85
C THR A 28 -5.60 -17.54 20.01
N GLU A 29 -4.99 -18.71 19.86
CA GLU A 29 -3.76 -18.87 19.06
C GLU A 29 -4.01 -18.48 17.60
N ALA A 30 -5.12 -18.96 17.03
CA ALA A 30 -5.56 -18.59 15.68
C ALA A 30 -5.83 -17.08 15.55
N GLY A 31 -6.41 -16.48 16.59
CA GLY A 31 -6.60 -15.04 16.70
C GLY A 31 -5.29 -14.29 16.57
N LEU A 32 -4.35 -14.52 17.50
CA LEU A 32 -3.05 -13.84 17.52
C LEU A 32 -2.27 -14.05 16.22
N ALA A 33 -2.28 -15.27 15.67
CA ALA A 33 -1.60 -15.60 14.43
C ALA A 33 -2.10 -14.83 13.20
N SER A 34 -3.34 -14.35 13.21
CA SER A 34 -3.95 -13.69 12.05
C SER A 34 -3.52 -12.23 11.85
N TRP A 35 -3.14 -11.51 12.92
CA TRP A 35 -2.97 -10.05 12.86
C TRP A 35 -1.73 -9.50 13.55
N MET A 36 -1.09 -10.25 14.46
CA MET A 36 0.04 -9.72 15.22
C MET A 36 1.24 -9.41 14.31
N GLY A 37 1.81 -8.23 14.52
CA GLY A 37 2.93 -7.70 13.74
C GLY A 37 2.48 -6.73 12.64
N PRO A 38 3.28 -5.70 12.32
CA PRO A 38 3.03 -4.79 11.21
C PRO A 38 2.77 -5.52 9.88
N ARG A 39 2.12 -4.83 8.93
CA ARG A 39 2.06 -5.27 7.53
C ARG A 39 3.45 -5.57 7.00
N GLY A 40 3.55 -6.63 6.18
CA GLY A 40 4.83 -7.14 5.67
C GLY A 40 5.57 -8.11 6.59
N MET A 41 5.12 -8.31 7.85
CA MET A 41 5.63 -9.39 8.70
C MET A 41 4.75 -10.64 8.62
N ARG A 42 5.33 -11.81 8.85
CA ARG A 42 4.62 -13.09 8.97
C ARG A 42 4.65 -13.57 10.41
N VAL A 43 3.54 -14.07 10.94
CA VAL A 43 3.54 -14.78 12.23
C VAL A 43 3.93 -16.23 11.98
N ASN A 44 5.02 -16.67 12.59
CA ASN A 44 5.50 -18.06 12.49
C ASN A 44 4.87 -18.95 13.57
N ALA A 45 4.70 -18.41 14.78
CA ALA A 45 4.12 -19.12 15.91
C ALA A 45 3.38 -18.13 16.83
N ALA A 46 2.25 -18.58 17.38
CA ALA A 46 1.52 -17.88 18.42
C ALA A 46 1.08 -18.90 19.48
N GLN A 47 1.22 -18.54 20.75
CA GLN A 47 0.84 -19.35 21.91
C GLN A 47 0.09 -18.47 22.90
N VAL A 48 -1.00 -18.97 23.47
CA VAL A 48 -1.80 -18.21 24.43
C VAL A 48 -2.46 -19.10 25.46
N HIS A 49 -2.33 -18.72 26.73
CA HIS A 49 -3.13 -19.25 27.83
C HIS A 49 -4.03 -18.12 28.37
N ALA A 50 -5.28 -18.10 27.92
CA ALA A 50 -6.20 -16.97 28.14
C ALA A 50 -6.90 -17.01 29.51
N GLU A 51 -6.11 -16.89 30.58
CA GLU A 51 -6.56 -16.70 31.96
C GLU A 51 -5.66 -15.67 32.67
N VAL A 52 -6.13 -15.09 33.77
CA VAL A 52 -5.30 -14.15 34.55
C VAL A 52 -4.06 -14.89 35.08
N GLY A 53 -2.87 -14.35 34.79
CA GLY A 53 -1.56 -14.97 35.06
C GLY A 53 -1.06 -15.88 33.93
N GLY A 54 -1.92 -16.27 33.00
CA GLY A 54 -1.61 -17.09 31.83
C GLY A 54 -0.65 -16.40 30.89
N ALA A 55 0.31 -17.17 30.34
CA ALA A 55 1.35 -16.66 29.46
C ALA A 55 0.88 -16.57 28.01
N TRP A 56 1.46 -15.63 27.26
CA TRP A 56 1.27 -15.51 25.82
C TRP A 56 2.59 -15.18 25.12
N GLN A 57 2.73 -15.58 23.87
CA GLN A 57 3.91 -15.29 23.05
C GLN A 57 3.58 -15.33 21.56
N VAL A 58 4.24 -14.47 20.77
CA VAL A 58 4.19 -14.46 19.31
C VAL A 58 5.61 -14.33 18.75
N GLU A 59 5.93 -15.14 17.75
CA GLU A 59 7.11 -15.01 16.90
C GLU A 59 6.71 -14.46 15.54
N MET A 60 7.33 -13.35 15.15
CA MET A 60 7.10 -12.66 13.89
C MET A 60 8.40 -12.63 13.08
N GLN A 61 8.28 -12.79 11.77
CA GLN A 61 9.39 -12.75 10.83
C GLN A 61 9.18 -11.61 9.83
N SER A 62 10.18 -10.76 9.63
CA SER A 62 10.20 -9.77 8.54
C SER A 62 10.60 -10.42 7.21
N ARG A 63 10.34 -9.73 6.10
CA ARG A 63 10.67 -10.22 4.74
C ARG A 63 12.15 -10.51 4.52
N ASP A 64 13.05 -9.83 5.23
CA ASP A 64 14.49 -10.09 5.19
C ASP A 64 14.92 -11.32 6.01
N GLY A 65 13.98 -11.98 6.69
CA GLY A 65 14.20 -13.18 7.49
C GLY A 65 14.43 -12.92 8.98
N SER A 66 14.59 -11.66 9.40
CA SER A 66 14.82 -11.31 10.81
C SER A 66 13.64 -11.75 11.70
N LEU A 67 13.96 -12.33 12.86
CA LEU A 67 12.98 -12.87 13.81
C LEU A 67 12.81 -11.95 15.03
N PHE A 68 11.55 -11.67 15.37
CA PHE A 68 11.14 -10.85 16.51
C PHE A 68 10.18 -11.65 17.38
N VAL A 69 10.53 -11.81 18.67
CA VAL A 69 9.70 -12.54 19.63
C VAL A 69 9.20 -11.57 20.70
N VAL A 70 7.90 -11.62 20.96
CA VAL A 70 7.26 -10.81 22.00
C VAL A 70 6.30 -11.66 22.81
N GLY A 71 6.17 -11.39 24.10
CA GLY A 71 5.21 -12.08 24.95
C GLY A 71 5.04 -11.42 26.31
N GLY A 72 4.30 -12.09 27.18
CA GLY A 72 4.03 -11.63 28.53
C GLY A 72 2.98 -12.49 29.21
N ARG A 73 2.22 -11.88 30.14
CA ARG A 73 1.14 -12.55 30.87
C ARG A 73 -0.11 -11.69 30.91
N PHE A 74 -1.29 -12.29 30.87
CA PHE A 74 -2.54 -11.56 31.13
C PHE A 74 -2.59 -11.12 32.59
N THR A 75 -2.88 -9.84 32.82
CA THR A 75 -3.06 -9.25 34.15
C THR A 75 -4.53 -9.03 34.48
N ALA A 76 -5.39 -8.90 33.46
CA ALA A 76 -6.85 -8.85 33.61
C ALA A 76 -7.55 -9.37 32.35
N LEU A 77 -8.70 -10.04 32.53
CA LEU A 77 -9.57 -10.51 31.45
C LEU A 77 -11.03 -10.34 31.87
N SER A 78 -11.81 -9.63 31.07
CA SER A 78 -13.26 -9.49 31.23
C SER A 78 -13.91 -9.64 29.87
N ARG A 79 -14.37 -10.86 29.53
CA ARG A 79 -14.96 -11.12 28.22
C ARG A 79 -16.37 -10.50 28.09
N PRO A 80 -16.71 -9.84 26.96
CA PRO A 80 -15.86 -9.38 25.86
C PRO A 80 -15.44 -7.91 26.00
N ALA A 81 -15.46 -7.35 27.22
CA ALA A 81 -15.35 -5.92 27.50
C ALA A 81 -13.92 -5.39 27.55
N SER A 82 -12.96 -6.13 28.14
CA SER A 82 -11.59 -5.64 28.30
C SER A 82 -10.58 -6.74 28.59
N LEU A 83 -9.31 -6.45 28.27
CA LEU A 83 -8.17 -7.28 28.64
C LEU A 83 -6.95 -6.42 28.94
N ALA A 84 -6.07 -6.92 29.80
CA ALA A 84 -4.77 -6.32 30.05
C ALA A 84 -3.70 -7.41 30.12
N TYR A 85 -2.52 -7.11 29.59
CA TYR A 85 -1.40 -8.05 29.55
C TYR A 85 -0.06 -7.32 29.54
N THR A 86 0.95 -7.94 30.15
CA THR A 86 2.33 -7.46 30.07
C THR A 86 2.90 -7.69 28.69
N TRP A 87 3.86 -6.85 28.30
CA TRP A 87 4.51 -6.86 27.01
C TRP A 87 6.02 -6.77 27.20
N GLN A 88 6.73 -7.77 26.70
CA GLN A 88 8.18 -7.83 26.76
C GLN A 88 8.73 -8.46 25.47
N TRP A 89 9.60 -7.71 24.81
CA TRP A 89 10.39 -8.20 23.68
C TRP A 89 11.47 -9.17 24.17
N LYS A 90 11.76 -10.19 23.36
CA LYS A 90 12.74 -11.25 23.63
C LYS A 90 13.63 -11.46 22.42
N GLY A 91 14.73 -12.19 22.62
CA GLY A 91 15.65 -12.58 21.56
C GLY A 91 16.65 -11.48 21.17
N GLU A 92 17.39 -11.73 20.10
CA GLU A 92 18.51 -10.90 19.65
C GLU A 92 18.05 -9.54 19.09
N HIS A 93 16.93 -9.52 18.34
CA HIS A 93 16.36 -8.31 17.75
C HIS A 93 15.43 -7.55 18.73
N ASN A 94 15.77 -7.51 20.01
CA ASN A 94 14.96 -6.89 21.04
C ASN A 94 15.11 -5.35 21.05
N PRO A 95 14.07 -4.58 20.68
CA PRO A 95 14.14 -3.12 20.65
C PRO A 95 14.07 -2.46 22.04
N MET A 96 13.68 -3.19 23.09
CA MET A 96 13.60 -2.70 24.47
C MET A 96 14.10 -3.75 25.49
N PRO A 97 15.43 -4.01 25.55
CA PRO A 97 15.98 -5.02 26.45
C PRO A 97 15.70 -4.72 27.93
N GLY A 98 15.25 -5.73 28.67
CA GLY A 98 15.02 -5.64 30.12
C GLY A 98 13.81 -4.79 30.54
N VAL A 99 12.99 -4.34 29.60
CA VAL A 99 11.81 -3.54 29.88
C VAL A 99 10.56 -4.40 29.72
N GLU A 100 9.74 -4.45 30.78
CA GLU A 100 8.36 -4.94 30.71
C GLU A 100 7.42 -3.73 30.75
N THR A 101 6.48 -3.69 29.80
CA THR A 101 5.43 -2.67 29.68
C THR A 101 4.05 -3.32 29.86
N LEU A 102 3.00 -2.50 29.96
CA LEU A 102 1.63 -2.97 30.13
C LEU A 102 0.77 -2.49 28.97
N VAL A 103 -0.01 -3.40 28.40
CA VAL A 103 -1.04 -3.12 27.40
C VAL A 103 -2.41 -3.35 28.02
N GLU A 104 -3.28 -2.35 27.88
CA GLU A 104 -4.66 -2.37 28.35
C GLU A 104 -5.59 -2.07 27.17
N ILE A 105 -6.60 -2.92 26.97
CA ILE A 105 -7.58 -2.82 25.90
C ILE A 105 -8.98 -2.74 26.50
N ALA A 106 -9.73 -1.72 26.09
CA ALA A 106 -11.16 -1.60 26.32
C ALA A 106 -11.93 -1.71 25.00
N LEU A 107 -13.03 -2.48 25.00
CA LEU A 107 -13.84 -2.77 23.83
C LEU A 107 -15.27 -2.25 24.04
N HIS A 108 -15.63 -1.23 23.28
CA HIS A 108 -16.95 -0.61 23.31
C HIS A 108 -17.71 -0.92 22.02
N GLU A 109 -19.02 -1.16 22.15
CA GLU A 109 -19.88 -1.30 20.98
C GLU A 109 -20.14 0.08 20.36
N LYS A 110 -19.99 0.19 19.04
CA LYS A 110 -20.17 1.45 18.31
C LYS A 110 -20.55 1.14 16.87
N ASP A 111 -21.54 1.84 16.30
CA ASP A 111 -21.89 1.77 14.87
C ASP A 111 -21.99 0.35 14.26
N GLY A 112 -22.51 -0.62 15.04
CA GLY A 112 -22.61 -2.03 14.64
C GLY A 112 -21.29 -2.81 14.62
N GLY A 113 -20.18 -2.19 15.04
CA GLY A 113 -18.87 -2.79 15.23
C GLY A 113 -18.30 -2.53 16.64
N THR A 114 -16.98 -2.45 16.72
CA THR A 114 -16.25 -2.27 17.99
C THR A 114 -15.34 -1.05 17.90
N GLU A 115 -15.49 -0.12 18.85
CA GLU A 115 -14.45 0.84 19.17
C GLU A 115 -13.49 0.22 20.18
N MET A 116 -12.27 -0.07 19.72
CA MET A 116 -11.18 -0.57 20.55
C MET A 116 -10.30 0.61 21.00
N GLN A 117 -10.12 0.74 22.31
CA GLN A 117 -9.21 1.71 22.91
C GLN A 117 -8.03 0.96 23.54
N MET A 118 -6.81 1.28 23.09
CA MET A 118 -5.57 0.74 23.66
C MET A 118 -4.86 1.80 24.47
N THR A 119 -4.40 1.44 25.67
CA THR A 119 -3.35 2.15 26.42
C THR A 119 -2.15 1.24 26.57
N HIS A 120 -0.98 1.66 26.09
CA HIS A 120 0.29 0.96 26.30
C HIS A 120 1.18 1.86 27.16
N SER A 121 1.43 1.46 28.39
CA SER A 121 2.16 2.24 29.39
C SER A 121 3.46 1.57 29.81
N GLY A 122 4.39 2.37 30.33
CA GLY A 122 5.63 1.86 30.91
C GLY A 122 6.87 2.06 30.05
N PHE A 123 6.76 2.79 28.93
CA PHE A 123 7.91 3.04 28.06
C PHE A 123 8.99 3.87 28.77
N PRO A 124 10.28 3.51 28.62
CA PRO A 124 11.39 4.21 29.30
C PRO A 124 11.76 5.53 28.61
N ALA A 125 11.32 5.74 27.36
CA ALA A 125 11.65 6.92 26.57
C ALA A 125 10.55 7.22 25.53
N ALA A 126 10.43 8.50 25.14
CA ALA A 126 9.50 8.95 24.11
C ALA A 126 9.75 8.26 22.75
N ALA A 127 11.02 8.09 22.36
CA ALA A 127 11.39 7.42 21.12
C ALA A 127 10.91 5.95 21.08
N ALA A 128 10.96 5.25 22.22
CA ALA A 128 10.45 3.89 22.32
C ALA A 128 8.93 3.85 22.14
N ARG A 129 8.20 4.76 22.81
CA ARG A 129 6.75 4.94 22.61
C ARG A 129 6.42 5.24 21.13
N ASP A 130 7.17 6.12 20.48
CA ASP A 130 6.91 6.52 19.09
C ASP A 130 7.16 5.41 18.08
N GLY A 131 8.21 4.61 18.29
CA GLY A 131 8.42 3.39 17.51
C GLY A 131 7.27 2.40 17.66
N HIS A 132 6.76 2.23 18.89
CA HIS A 132 5.57 1.39 19.13
C HIS A 132 4.31 1.97 18.49
N ASN A 133 4.12 3.29 18.46
CA ASN A 133 2.99 3.92 17.80
C ASN A 133 2.95 3.59 16.29
N GLN A 134 4.11 3.63 15.62
CA GLN A 134 4.22 3.26 14.21
C GLN A 134 3.90 1.77 14.00
N GLY A 135 4.47 0.90 14.84
CA GLY A 135 4.21 -0.53 14.80
C GLY A 135 2.74 -0.87 15.01
N TRP A 136 2.13 -0.37 16.10
CA TRP A 136 0.72 -0.60 16.42
C TRP A 136 -0.23 -0.06 15.37
N SER A 137 0.08 1.07 14.73
CA SER A 137 -0.76 1.62 13.66
C SER A 137 -0.91 0.62 12.52
N SER A 138 0.18 0.02 12.06
CA SER A 138 0.19 -0.99 11.00
C SER A 138 -0.41 -2.33 11.48
N THR A 139 -0.05 -2.78 12.68
CA THR A 139 -0.58 -4.01 13.28
C THR A 139 -2.11 -3.97 13.44
N PHE A 140 -2.68 -2.83 13.85
CA PHE A 140 -4.13 -2.69 13.98
C PHE A 140 -4.88 -2.58 12.65
N ASN A 141 -4.22 -2.14 11.58
CA ASN A 141 -4.81 -2.25 10.25
C ASN A 141 -5.00 -3.72 9.86
N ARG A 142 -4.02 -4.60 10.17
CA ARG A 142 -4.19 -6.05 9.97
C ARG A 142 -5.28 -6.65 10.84
N LEU A 143 -5.39 -6.23 12.10
CA LEU A 143 -6.48 -6.68 12.97
C LEU A 143 -7.84 -6.31 12.37
N SER A 144 -7.95 -5.10 11.82
CA SER A 144 -9.17 -4.63 11.18
C SER A 144 -9.50 -5.51 9.97
N ASP A 145 -8.54 -5.77 9.10
CA ASP A 145 -8.71 -6.60 7.91
C ASP A 145 -9.05 -8.06 8.25
N ALA A 146 -8.35 -8.65 9.23
CA ALA A 146 -8.55 -10.04 9.65
C ALA A 146 -9.95 -10.30 10.22
N LEU A 147 -10.57 -9.26 10.79
CA LEU A 147 -11.89 -9.35 11.43
C LEU A 147 -13.01 -8.75 10.57
N ASP A 148 -12.68 -8.02 9.51
CA ASP A 148 -13.65 -7.40 8.62
C ASP A 148 -14.41 -8.46 7.81
N PRO A 149 -15.72 -8.66 8.06
CA PRO A 149 -16.50 -9.69 7.38
C PRO A 149 -16.63 -9.41 5.87
N GLN A 150 -16.32 -8.19 5.42
CA GLN A 150 -16.33 -7.81 4.01
C GLN A 150 -15.02 -8.18 3.30
N GLY A 151 -13.99 -8.66 4.03
CA GLY A 151 -12.70 -9.06 3.47
C GLY A 151 -11.94 -7.92 2.81
N SER A 152 -12.24 -6.67 3.17
CA SER A 152 -11.60 -5.52 2.58
C SER A 152 -10.40 -5.11 3.40
N ALA A 153 -9.37 -4.55 2.75
CA ALA A 153 -8.45 -3.70 3.47
C ALA A 153 -9.22 -2.44 3.86
N GLY A 154 -10.09 -2.55 4.86
CA GLY A 154 -11.17 -1.59 5.17
C GLY A 154 -10.64 -0.23 5.59
N THR A 155 -9.34 -0.17 5.86
CA THR A 155 -8.54 1.01 6.17
C THR A 155 -7.94 1.67 4.93
N VAL A 156 -7.91 0.98 3.78
CA VAL A 156 -7.28 1.45 2.53
C VAL A 156 -8.23 2.34 1.74
N VAL A 157 -7.83 3.60 1.57
CA VAL A 157 -8.52 4.60 0.76
C VAL A 157 -7.56 5.14 -0.29
N LEU A 158 -7.91 5.01 -1.57
CA LEU A 158 -7.18 5.64 -2.67
C LEU A 158 -7.88 6.94 -3.08
N LEU A 159 -7.19 8.06 -2.93
CA LEU A 159 -7.66 9.39 -3.29
C LEU A 159 -7.15 9.78 -4.68
N GLY A 160 -8.05 10.15 -5.59
CA GLY A 160 -7.67 10.63 -6.91
C GLY A 160 -8.79 10.59 -7.95
N ASP A 161 -8.43 10.76 -9.21
CA ASP A 161 -9.36 10.73 -10.34
C ASP A 161 -9.10 9.47 -11.16
N VAL A 162 -10.15 8.70 -11.46
CA VAL A 162 -10.04 7.42 -12.20
C VAL A 162 -9.44 7.59 -13.60
N ARG A 163 -9.47 8.81 -14.16
CA ARG A 163 -8.88 9.14 -15.46
C ARG A 163 -7.36 9.36 -15.40
N SER A 164 -6.80 9.65 -14.23
CA SER A 164 -5.35 9.84 -14.07
C SER A 164 -4.59 8.55 -14.34
N THR A 165 -3.56 8.59 -15.19
CA THR A 165 -2.69 7.42 -15.45
C THR A 165 -2.06 6.89 -14.16
N TYR A 166 -1.61 7.79 -13.28
CA TYR A 166 -0.99 7.42 -12.00
C TYR A 166 -1.99 6.86 -11.00
N THR A 167 -3.20 7.41 -10.94
CA THR A 167 -4.26 6.83 -10.12
C THR A 167 -4.62 5.44 -10.66
N ARG A 168 -4.70 5.27 -11.98
CA ARG A 168 -4.92 3.96 -12.62
C ARG A 168 -3.79 2.97 -12.31
N THR A 169 -2.53 3.38 -12.34
CA THR A 169 -1.38 2.56 -11.92
C THR A 169 -1.56 2.02 -10.48
N ALA A 170 -1.93 2.88 -9.52
CA ALA A 170 -2.18 2.45 -8.15
C ALA A 170 -3.38 1.49 -8.05
N ARG A 171 -4.47 1.75 -8.79
CA ARG A 171 -5.63 0.84 -8.85
C ARG A 171 -5.28 -0.52 -9.45
N MET A 172 -4.43 -0.56 -10.48
CA MET A 172 -3.94 -1.82 -11.05
C MET A 172 -3.11 -2.59 -10.04
N ALA A 173 -2.23 -1.92 -9.28
CA ALA A 173 -1.46 -2.56 -8.21
C ALA A 173 -2.37 -3.17 -7.14
N LEU A 174 -3.37 -2.43 -6.65
CA LEU A 174 -4.36 -2.96 -5.71
C LEU A 174 -5.10 -4.19 -6.27
N ALA A 175 -5.50 -4.15 -7.54
CA ALA A 175 -6.17 -5.26 -8.20
C ALA A 175 -5.27 -6.50 -8.37
N GLU A 176 -4.00 -6.33 -8.76
CA GLU A 176 -3.02 -7.43 -8.87
C GLU A 176 -2.76 -8.11 -7.52
N LYS A 177 -2.78 -7.32 -6.43
CA LYS A 177 -2.59 -7.83 -5.07
C LYS A 177 -3.90 -8.32 -4.42
N GLY A 178 -5.03 -8.24 -5.12
CA GLY A 178 -6.34 -8.62 -4.57
C GLY A 178 -6.78 -7.76 -3.38
N VAL A 179 -6.26 -6.54 -3.26
CA VAL A 179 -6.54 -5.63 -2.15
C VAL A 179 -7.79 -4.84 -2.46
N ALA A 180 -8.87 -5.10 -1.72
CA ALA A 180 -10.04 -4.23 -1.78
C ALA A 180 -9.74 -2.90 -1.09
N TYR A 181 -10.30 -1.82 -1.62
CA TYR A 181 -10.06 -0.45 -1.18
C TYR A 181 -11.29 0.42 -1.42
N THR A 182 -11.38 1.55 -0.73
CA THR A 182 -12.36 2.59 -1.03
C THR A 182 -11.75 3.60 -2.00
N MET A 183 -12.42 3.87 -3.12
CA MET A 183 -12.04 4.96 -4.02
C MET A 183 -12.66 6.27 -3.53
N HIS A 184 -11.82 7.23 -3.14
CA HIS A 184 -12.26 8.60 -2.83
C HIS A 184 -11.97 9.50 -4.03
N THR A 185 -12.99 9.75 -4.85
CA THR A 185 -12.82 10.54 -6.07
C THR A 185 -12.52 11.99 -5.73
N SER A 186 -11.34 12.47 -6.12
CA SER A 186 -10.90 13.83 -5.87
C SER A 186 -9.92 14.34 -6.94
N ARG A 187 -9.86 15.66 -7.10
CA ARG A 187 -9.05 16.32 -8.14
C ARG A 187 -7.73 16.83 -7.54
N ALA A 188 -6.73 17.02 -8.38
CA ALA A 188 -5.48 17.66 -7.95
C ALA A 188 -5.77 19.03 -7.29
N HIS A 189 -4.99 19.36 -6.27
CA HIS A 189 -4.98 20.62 -5.53
C HIS A 189 -6.22 20.92 -4.67
N THR A 190 -7.15 19.97 -4.48
CA THR A 190 -8.24 20.12 -3.51
C THR A 190 -7.75 19.91 -2.06
N PRO A 191 -8.47 20.43 -1.04
CA PRO A 191 -8.04 20.36 0.36
C PRO A 191 -7.82 18.94 0.90
N ASP A 192 -8.67 18.00 0.50
CA ASP A 192 -8.57 16.58 0.86
C ASP A 192 -7.34 15.89 0.25
N ILE A 193 -6.96 16.25 -0.98
CA ILE A 193 -5.69 15.81 -1.58
C ILE A 193 -4.51 16.46 -0.87
N LEU A 194 -4.55 17.76 -0.58
CA LEU A 194 -3.46 18.46 0.13
C LEU A 194 -3.22 17.92 1.54
N ALA A 195 -4.25 17.36 2.18
CA ALA A 195 -4.13 16.68 3.47
C ALA A 195 -3.35 15.35 3.41
N VAL A 196 -3.05 14.83 2.22
CA VAL A 196 -2.27 13.60 2.00
C VAL A 196 -1.04 13.85 1.15
N HIS A 197 -1.12 14.74 0.17
CA HIS A 197 -0.08 15.00 -0.82
C HIS A 197 0.33 16.49 -0.78
N PRO A 198 1.53 16.82 -0.27
CA PRO A 198 1.92 18.21 -0.02
C PRO A 198 2.04 19.08 -1.28
N PHE A 199 2.22 18.46 -2.45
CA PHE A 199 2.29 19.14 -3.76
C PHE A 199 0.93 19.19 -4.49
N GLY A 200 -0.13 18.67 -3.88
CA GLY A 200 -1.48 18.65 -4.43
C GLY A 200 -1.63 17.78 -5.69
N LYS A 201 -0.73 16.83 -5.94
CA LYS A 201 -0.87 15.88 -7.06
C LYS A 201 -1.68 14.66 -6.62
N ILE A 202 -2.07 13.84 -7.60
CA ILE A 202 -2.82 12.60 -7.38
C ILE A 202 -2.05 11.44 -8.00
N PRO A 203 -2.16 10.23 -7.46
CA PRO A 203 -2.98 9.83 -6.31
C PRO A 203 -2.36 10.14 -4.94
N GLY A 204 -3.18 10.08 -3.90
CA GLY A 204 -2.76 9.84 -2.51
C GLY A 204 -3.38 8.53 -2.01
N LEU A 205 -2.74 7.84 -1.06
CA LEU A 205 -3.26 6.63 -0.42
C LEU A 205 -3.29 6.83 1.10
N ARG A 206 -4.36 6.37 1.74
CA ARG A 206 -4.42 6.17 3.18
C ARG A 206 -4.56 4.69 3.50
N ASP A 207 -3.90 4.23 4.55
CA ASP A 207 -4.16 2.96 5.22
C ASP A 207 -4.35 3.23 6.71
N GLY A 208 -5.60 3.52 7.11
CA GLY A 208 -5.90 4.02 8.44
C GLY A 208 -5.23 5.39 8.66
N ASP A 209 -4.35 5.46 9.65
CA ASP A 209 -3.61 6.69 10.00
C ASP A 209 -2.35 6.91 9.12
N ILE A 210 -1.99 5.93 8.29
CA ILE A 210 -0.82 6.02 7.40
C ILE A 210 -1.23 6.77 6.13
N ALA A 211 -0.51 7.84 5.79
CA ALA A 211 -0.72 8.62 4.57
C ALA A 211 0.51 8.50 3.65
N ILE A 212 0.29 8.18 2.38
CA ILE A 212 1.33 7.95 1.37
C ILE A 212 0.99 8.73 0.11
N TRP A 213 1.98 9.43 -0.42
CA TRP A 213 1.92 10.09 -1.73
C TRP A 213 3.11 9.66 -2.59
N GLU A 214 3.11 10.06 -3.86
CA GLU A 214 3.90 9.49 -4.96
C GLU A 214 3.47 8.08 -5.35
N THR A 215 3.16 7.90 -6.64
CA THR A 215 2.64 6.64 -7.18
C THR A 215 3.59 5.47 -6.98
N GLU A 216 4.90 5.71 -7.07
CA GLU A 216 5.89 4.66 -6.90
C GLU A 216 5.91 4.18 -5.44
N ALA A 217 5.92 5.12 -4.48
CA ALA A 217 5.84 4.80 -3.07
C ALA A 217 4.53 4.07 -2.72
N ILE A 218 3.41 4.47 -3.33
CA ILE A 218 2.11 3.81 -3.17
C ILE A 218 2.15 2.36 -3.66
N VAL A 219 2.59 2.12 -4.91
CA VAL A 219 2.69 0.75 -5.48
C VAL A 219 3.65 -0.10 -4.65
N ASN A 220 4.75 0.49 -4.22
CA ASN A 220 5.76 -0.14 -3.39
C ASN A 220 5.21 -0.57 -2.03
N TYR A 221 4.45 0.31 -1.38
CA TYR A 221 3.76 0.01 -0.13
C TYR A 221 2.74 -1.11 -0.30
N ILE A 222 1.92 -1.05 -1.36
CA ILE A 222 0.94 -2.10 -1.68
C ILE A 222 1.61 -3.46 -1.82
N ASP A 223 2.73 -3.52 -2.55
CA ASP A 223 3.45 -4.78 -2.78
C ASP A 223 4.13 -5.34 -1.52
N GLU A 224 4.64 -4.47 -0.65
CA GLU A 224 5.27 -4.86 0.62
C GLU A 224 4.27 -5.31 1.67
N CYS A 225 3.13 -4.63 1.73
CA CYS A 225 2.24 -4.70 2.87
C CYS A 225 1.11 -5.71 2.70
N PHE A 226 0.80 -6.11 1.46
CA PHE A 226 -0.36 -6.95 1.16
C PHE A 226 0.02 -8.17 0.33
N GLY A 227 -0.11 -9.37 0.90
CA GLY A 227 -0.03 -10.66 0.21
C GLY A 227 1.38 -11.16 -0.14
N ASP A 228 1.49 -12.48 -0.25
CA ASP A 228 2.74 -13.21 -0.57
C ASP A 228 2.98 -13.37 -2.09
N ALA A 229 1.97 -13.14 -2.93
CA ALA A 229 2.06 -13.20 -4.40
C ALA A 229 0.87 -12.52 -5.12
N PRO A 230 0.99 -12.08 -6.39
CA PRO A 230 2.25 -11.91 -7.12
C PRO A 230 3.03 -10.70 -6.59
N THR A 231 4.35 -10.76 -6.63
CA THR A 231 5.21 -9.60 -6.34
C THR A 231 5.20 -8.67 -7.55
N LEU A 232 5.03 -7.37 -7.31
CA LEU A 232 5.22 -6.31 -8.32
C LEU A 232 6.68 -5.86 -8.39
N ARG A 233 7.52 -6.37 -7.50
CA ARG A 233 8.96 -6.16 -7.47
C ARG A 233 9.69 -7.40 -7.98
N PRO A 234 10.53 -7.26 -9.01
CA PRO A 234 11.34 -8.38 -9.50
C PRO A 234 12.28 -8.99 -8.44
N GLY A 235 12.60 -10.27 -8.61
CA GLY A 235 13.33 -11.05 -7.61
C GLY A 235 14.83 -10.76 -7.53
N SER A 236 15.51 -10.53 -8.66
CA SER A 236 16.94 -10.22 -8.67
C SER A 236 17.23 -8.72 -8.53
N ILE A 237 18.40 -8.36 -8.00
CA ILE A 237 18.83 -6.96 -7.90
C ILE A 237 18.90 -6.29 -9.29
N ILE A 238 19.33 -7.02 -10.32
CA ILE A 238 19.42 -6.49 -11.69
C ILE A 238 18.04 -6.16 -12.25
N GLU A 239 17.07 -7.04 -12.08
CA GLU A 239 15.70 -6.77 -12.53
C GLU A 239 15.04 -5.64 -11.72
N ARG A 240 15.30 -5.55 -10.41
CA ARG A 240 14.85 -4.40 -9.60
C ARG A 240 15.43 -3.08 -10.09
N THR A 241 16.73 -3.05 -10.38
CA THR A 241 17.39 -1.86 -10.95
C THR A 241 16.79 -1.49 -12.30
N ARG A 242 16.52 -2.48 -13.17
CA ARG A 242 15.84 -2.25 -14.46
C ARG A 242 14.41 -1.73 -14.27
N CYS A 243 13.68 -2.25 -13.29
CA CYS A 243 12.34 -1.77 -12.97
C CYS A 243 12.37 -0.28 -12.61
N LEU A 244 13.24 0.11 -11.67
CA LEU A 244 13.41 1.50 -11.25
C LEU A 244 13.90 2.40 -12.40
N GLN A 245 14.81 1.89 -13.24
CA GLN A 245 15.28 2.60 -14.44
C GLN A 245 14.13 2.92 -15.39
N TRP A 246 13.23 1.97 -15.64
CA TRP A 246 12.07 2.19 -16.50
C TRP A 246 11.04 3.11 -15.88
N ILE A 247 10.72 2.98 -14.59
CA ILE A 247 9.83 3.92 -13.88
C ILE A 247 10.38 5.34 -13.96
N SER A 248 11.68 5.52 -13.71
CA SER A 248 12.36 6.82 -13.82
C SER A 248 12.27 7.37 -15.24
N SER A 249 12.50 6.53 -16.25
CA SER A 249 12.42 6.92 -17.66
C SER A 249 11.00 7.28 -18.09
N ILE A 250 10.00 6.57 -17.57
CA ILE A 250 8.59 6.85 -17.82
C ILE A 250 8.22 8.20 -17.22
N ASN A 251 8.56 8.44 -15.95
CA ASN A 251 8.20 9.68 -15.24
C ASN A 251 8.91 10.90 -15.82
N ASN A 252 10.20 10.77 -16.19
CA ASN A 252 11.03 11.90 -16.62
C ASN A 252 10.91 12.22 -18.12
N TYR A 253 10.54 11.26 -18.97
CA TYR A 253 10.50 11.45 -20.42
C TYR A 253 9.14 11.11 -21.03
N CYS A 254 8.65 9.89 -20.82
CA CYS A 254 7.46 9.40 -21.51
C CYS A 254 6.19 10.13 -21.05
N TYR A 255 6.04 10.40 -19.75
CA TYR A 255 4.84 11.03 -19.21
C TYR A 255 4.64 12.45 -19.75
N ASP A 256 5.70 13.26 -19.79
CA ASP A 256 5.60 14.60 -20.36
C ASP A 256 5.24 14.54 -21.85
N THR A 257 5.96 13.74 -22.62
CA THR A 257 5.80 13.66 -24.08
C THR A 257 4.46 13.05 -24.46
N MET A 258 4.20 11.82 -24.01
CA MET A 258 3.05 11.00 -24.42
C MET A 258 1.76 11.41 -23.72
N VAL A 259 1.81 11.88 -22.47
CA VAL A 259 0.60 12.25 -21.73
C VAL A 259 0.38 13.76 -21.77
N ARG A 260 1.30 14.58 -21.25
CA ARG A 260 1.06 16.03 -21.09
C ARG A 260 0.98 16.78 -22.42
N ARG A 261 1.93 16.53 -23.32
CA ARG A 261 2.03 17.22 -24.61
C ARG A 261 1.23 16.54 -25.72
N PHE A 262 0.91 15.26 -25.60
CA PHE A 262 0.09 14.56 -26.58
C PHE A 262 -1.34 14.30 -26.08
N VAL A 263 -1.58 13.27 -25.25
CA VAL A 263 -2.95 12.86 -24.84
C VAL A 263 -3.77 14.00 -24.23
N LEU A 264 -3.21 14.76 -23.29
CA LEU A 264 -3.96 15.81 -22.58
C LEU A 264 -4.33 17.00 -23.47
N GLN A 265 -3.69 17.18 -24.64
CA GLN A 265 -4.12 18.20 -25.59
C GLN A 265 -5.48 17.87 -26.21
N PHE A 266 -5.84 16.58 -26.30
CA PHE A 266 -7.15 16.15 -26.79
C PHE A 266 -8.22 16.15 -25.70
N ILE A 267 -7.85 15.85 -24.45
CA ILE A 267 -8.79 15.75 -23.32
C ILE A 267 -9.06 17.12 -22.68
N PHE A 268 -8.02 17.94 -22.54
CA PHE A 268 -8.06 19.27 -21.95
C PHE A 268 -7.35 20.27 -22.85
N PRO A 269 -7.94 20.57 -24.03
CA PRO A 269 -7.31 21.44 -25.02
C PRO A 269 -7.06 22.84 -24.45
N LYS A 270 -5.87 23.37 -24.73
CA LYS A 270 -5.43 24.73 -24.35
C LYS A 270 -5.10 25.61 -25.55
N GLY A 271 -5.26 25.09 -26.76
CA GLY A 271 -5.06 25.84 -27.99
C GLY A 271 -6.18 26.83 -28.26
N GLU A 272 -6.01 27.58 -29.34
CA GLU A 272 -6.95 28.61 -29.76
C GLU A 272 -8.38 28.05 -29.94
N GLY A 273 -9.36 28.79 -29.42
CA GLY A 273 -10.77 28.39 -29.49
C GLY A 273 -11.11 27.10 -28.73
N GLY A 274 -10.28 26.69 -27.77
CA GLY A 274 -10.47 25.45 -27.01
C GLY A 274 -10.18 24.19 -27.84
N LYS A 275 -9.36 24.31 -28.89
CA LYS A 275 -8.91 23.18 -29.71
C LYS A 275 -7.57 22.63 -29.21
N PRO A 276 -7.22 21.39 -29.55
CA PRO A 276 -5.88 20.87 -29.27
C PRO A 276 -4.79 21.74 -29.90
N ASP A 277 -3.71 21.99 -29.16
CA ASP A 277 -2.56 22.73 -29.69
C ASP A 277 -1.75 21.81 -30.62
N ILE A 278 -1.92 22.00 -31.92
CA ILE A 278 -1.29 21.17 -32.96
C ILE A 278 0.23 21.29 -32.92
N ALA A 279 0.79 22.47 -32.63
CA ALA A 279 2.24 22.65 -32.59
C ALA A 279 2.88 21.88 -31.41
N VAL A 280 2.17 21.79 -30.28
CA VAL A 280 2.60 20.96 -29.13
C VAL A 280 2.48 19.48 -29.46
N ILE A 281 1.39 19.07 -30.11
CA ILE A 281 1.16 17.68 -30.55
C ILE A 281 2.23 17.22 -31.54
N ASP A 282 2.52 18.02 -32.58
CA ASP A 282 3.50 17.67 -33.62
C ASP A 282 4.91 17.50 -33.04
N LYS A 283 5.30 18.37 -32.10
CA LYS A 283 6.57 18.22 -31.37
C LYS A 283 6.61 16.93 -30.55
N ALA A 284 5.53 16.60 -29.85
CA ALA A 284 5.45 15.36 -29.08
C ALA A 284 5.55 14.13 -30.02
N LEU A 285 4.81 14.13 -31.13
CA LEU A 285 4.84 13.07 -32.13
C LEU A 285 6.21 12.90 -32.79
N ALA A 286 6.99 13.96 -32.94
CA ALA A 286 8.37 13.89 -33.45
C ALA A 286 9.35 13.28 -32.42
N GLU A 287 9.10 13.42 -31.12
CA GLU A 287 9.95 12.91 -30.04
C GLU A 287 9.61 11.47 -29.62
N MET A 288 8.33 11.09 -29.68
CA MET A 288 7.83 9.76 -29.30
C MET A 288 8.57 8.58 -29.97
N PRO A 289 8.96 8.62 -31.26
CA PRO A 289 9.62 7.50 -31.92
C PRO A 289 10.90 7.02 -31.24
N ALA A 290 11.70 7.94 -30.66
CA ALA A 290 12.92 7.59 -29.95
C ALA A 290 12.61 6.82 -28.64
N GLN A 291 11.60 7.29 -27.90
CA GLN A 291 11.14 6.66 -26.66
C GLN A 291 10.51 5.28 -26.92
N LEU A 292 9.65 5.19 -27.94
CA LEU A 292 9.01 3.94 -28.36
C LEU A 292 10.04 2.93 -28.89
N LYS A 293 11.05 3.36 -29.65
CA LYS A 293 12.14 2.48 -30.08
C LYS A 293 12.93 1.92 -28.90
N ALA A 294 13.20 2.75 -27.88
CA ALA A 294 13.89 2.30 -26.68
C ALA A 294 13.06 1.25 -25.91
N LEU A 295 11.75 1.50 -25.74
CA LEU A 295 10.82 0.56 -25.13
C LEU A 295 10.69 -0.75 -25.93
N ASP A 296 10.56 -0.66 -27.25
CA ASP A 296 10.43 -1.83 -28.14
C ASP A 296 11.69 -2.71 -28.10
N THR A 297 12.87 -2.08 -28.15
CA THR A 297 14.17 -2.75 -27.99
C THR A 297 14.27 -3.41 -26.62
N ALA A 298 13.81 -2.73 -25.57
CA ALA A 298 13.83 -3.25 -24.22
C ALA A 298 12.94 -4.48 -24.07
N TYR A 299 11.70 -4.43 -24.55
CA TYR A 299 10.83 -5.61 -24.56
C TYR A 299 11.49 -6.76 -25.31
N GLY A 300 12.02 -6.54 -26.51
CA GLY A 300 12.63 -7.61 -27.30
C GLY A 300 11.66 -8.77 -27.45
N THR A 301 11.99 -9.96 -26.93
CA THR A 301 11.09 -11.12 -26.90
C THR A 301 10.27 -11.28 -25.61
N ARG A 302 10.43 -10.39 -24.64
CA ARG A 302 9.79 -10.44 -23.32
C ARG A 302 8.43 -9.74 -23.34
N ASP A 303 7.55 -10.17 -22.46
CA ASP A 303 6.24 -9.55 -22.29
C ASP A 303 6.23 -8.43 -21.23
N PHE A 304 7.29 -8.33 -20.42
CA PHE A 304 7.43 -7.38 -19.32
C PHE A 304 8.76 -6.62 -19.39
N LEU A 305 8.77 -5.36 -18.94
CA LEU A 305 9.90 -4.43 -19.09
C LEU A 305 11.12 -4.82 -18.26
N ALA A 306 10.90 -5.18 -17.00
CA ALA A 306 11.97 -5.31 -16.02
C ALA A 306 12.54 -6.73 -15.90
N GLY A 307 11.83 -7.75 -16.39
CA GLY A 307 12.22 -9.16 -16.26
C GLY A 307 11.29 -10.10 -17.02
N SER A 308 11.09 -11.30 -16.49
CA SER A 308 10.20 -12.35 -17.04
C SER A 308 8.78 -12.35 -16.46
N SER A 309 8.49 -11.47 -15.50
CA SER A 309 7.20 -11.37 -14.82
C SER A 309 6.76 -9.90 -14.70
N LEU A 310 5.46 -9.72 -14.45
CA LEU A 310 4.85 -8.42 -14.23
C LEU A 310 5.59 -7.64 -13.14
N SER A 311 5.85 -6.36 -13.40
CA SER A 311 6.48 -5.46 -12.45
C SER A 311 5.76 -4.12 -12.36
N SER A 312 6.09 -3.32 -11.36
CA SER A 312 5.61 -1.95 -11.24
C SER A 312 5.92 -1.11 -12.48
N ALA A 313 7.04 -1.33 -13.19
CA ALA A 313 7.34 -0.63 -14.44
C ALA A 313 6.25 -0.84 -15.50
N ASP A 314 5.70 -2.05 -15.61
CA ASP A 314 4.62 -2.36 -16.55
C ASP A 314 3.31 -1.66 -16.15
N LEU A 315 3.02 -1.57 -14.84
CA LEU A 315 1.86 -0.85 -14.31
C LEU A 315 1.95 0.67 -14.52
N PHE A 316 3.15 1.23 -14.55
CA PHE A 316 3.38 2.65 -14.87
C PHE A 316 3.18 2.92 -16.37
N LEU A 317 3.66 2.04 -17.24
CA LEU A 317 3.60 2.25 -18.68
C LEU A 317 2.22 1.95 -19.27
N ALA A 318 1.54 0.90 -18.79
CA ALA A 318 0.32 0.39 -19.42
C ALA A 318 -0.80 1.44 -19.56
N PRO A 319 -1.13 2.28 -18.54
CA PRO A 319 -2.12 3.35 -18.70
C PRO A 319 -1.73 4.41 -19.75
N ILE A 320 -0.44 4.69 -19.89
CA ILE A 320 0.07 5.67 -20.87
C ILE A 320 -0.14 5.14 -22.28
N LEU A 321 0.29 3.91 -22.57
CA LEU A 321 0.12 3.30 -23.88
C LEU A 321 -1.36 3.15 -24.25
N ALA A 322 -2.21 2.80 -23.27
CA ALA A 322 -3.65 2.71 -23.47
C ALA A 322 -4.24 4.03 -23.98
N TYR A 323 -3.87 5.16 -23.35
CA TYR A 323 -4.40 6.46 -23.75
C TYR A 323 -3.78 6.99 -25.04
N VAL A 324 -2.50 6.74 -25.30
CA VAL A 324 -1.88 7.05 -26.59
C VAL A 324 -2.58 6.30 -27.72
N LYS A 325 -2.87 5.00 -27.53
CA LYS A 325 -3.55 4.15 -28.51
C LYS A 325 -4.95 4.62 -28.85
N MET A 326 -5.65 5.27 -27.92
CA MET A 326 -6.98 5.83 -28.15
C MET A 326 -6.97 7.03 -29.12
N MET A 327 -5.84 7.72 -29.27
CA MET A 327 -5.70 8.84 -30.20
C MET A 327 -5.32 8.29 -31.59
N PRO A 328 -5.97 8.68 -32.69
CA PRO A 328 -5.71 8.08 -34.02
C PRO A 328 -4.23 8.10 -34.44
N GLN A 329 -3.57 9.25 -34.27
CA GLN A 329 -2.14 9.43 -34.58
C GLN A 329 -1.24 8.57 -33.67
N GLY A 330 -1.62 8.45 -32.39
CA GLY A 330 -0.90 7.64 -31.41
C GLY A 330 -1.04 6.15 -31.69
N GLY A 331 -2.25 5.68 -32.01
CA GLY A 331 -2.50 4.30 -32.43
C GLY A 331 -1.72 3.91 -33.69
N ALA A 332 -1.71 4.78 -34.70
CA ALA A 332 -0.93 4.57 -35.93
C ALA A 332 0.59 4.53 -35.68
N LEU A 333 1.09 5.34 -34.74
CA LEU A 333 2.49 5.32 -34.36
C LEU A 333 2.85 4.06 -33.57
N LEU A 334 2.05 3.68 -32.57
CA LEU A 334 2.28 2.47 -31.76
C LEU A 334 2.29 1.20 -32.60
N ALA A 335 1.47 1.12 -33.65
CA ALA A 335 1.42 -0.03 -34.56
C ALA A 335 2.75 -0.34 -35.27
N GLN A 336 3.70 0.59 -35.29
CA GLN A 336 5.04 0.41 -35.86
C GLN A 336 6.01 -0.34 -34.92
N TYR A 337 5.63 -0.54 -33.65
CA TYR A 337 6.45 -1.12 -32.59
C TYR A 337 5.84 -2.42 -32.07
N ALA A 338 6.17 -3.53 -32.73
CA ALA A 338 5.53 -4.83 -32.50
C ALA A 338 5.69 -5.35 -31.07
N ASN A 339 6.83 -5.10 -30.41
CA ASN A 339 7.08 -5.58 -29.06
C ASN A 339 6.33 -4.74 -28.03
N VAL A 340 6.23 -3.42 -28.25
CA VAL A 340 5.39 -2.53 -27.45
C VAL A 340 3.93 -2.94 -27.57
N MET A 341 3.44 -3.23 -28.78
CA MET A 341 2.06 -3.67 -29.00
C MET A 341 1.78 -5.03 -28.36
N ARG A 342 2.70 -6.00 -28.46
CA ARG A 342 2.58 -7.28 -27.74
C ARG A 342 2.47 -7.04 -26.23
N ALA A 343 3.34 -6.23 -25.65
CA ALA A 343 3.32 -5.94 -24.23
C ALA A 343 2.04 -5.20 -23.79
N HIS A 344 1.56 -4.26 -24.61
CA HIS A 344 0.26 -3.61 -24.39
C HIS A 344 -0.86 -4.65 -24.35
N ASP A 345 -0.92 -5.58 -25.31
CA ASP A 345 -1.99 -6.57 -25.39
C ASP A 345 -1.89 -7.60 -24.26
N THR A 346 -0.68 -7.98 -23.84
CA THR A 346 -0.45 -8.74 -22.60
C THR A 346 -1.08 -8.03 -21.41
N MET A 347 -0.80 -6.73 -21.22
CA MET A 347 -1.38 -5.96 -20.13
C MET A 347 -2.89 -5.81 -20.27
N ALA A 348 -3.40 -5.59 -21.49
CA ALA A 348 -4.82 -5.41 -21.77
C ALA A 348 -5.66 -6.66 -21.49
N SER A 349 -5.06 -7.85 -21.54
CA SER A 349 -5.71 -9.11 -21.18
C SER A 349 -5.89 -9.31 -19.67
N ARG A 350 -5.23 -8.50 -18.83
CA ARG A 350 -5.24 -8.67 -17.38
C ARG A 350 -6.51 -8.07 -16.76
N PRO A 351 -7.15 -8.76 -15.78
CA PRO A 351 -8.28 -8.20 -15.03
C PRO A 351 -7.96 -6.86 -14.36
N SER A 352 -6.73 -6.68 -13.86
CA SER A 352 -6.29 -5.42 -13.26
C SER A 352 -6.35 -4.25 -14.24
N PHE A 353 -6.08 -4.48 -15.52
CA PHE A 353 -6.13 -3.45 -16.55
C PHE A 353 -7.56 -3.15 -16.99
N THR A 354 -8.37 -4.20 -17.21
CA THR A 354 -9.76 -4.07 -17.67
C THR A 354 -10.66 -3.45 -16.60
N ASN A 355 -10.55 -3.91 -15.35
CA ASN A 355 -11.36 -3.40 -14.23
C ASN A 355 -10.99 -1.97 -13.81
N THR A 356 -9.88 -1.44 -14.32
CA THR A 356 -9.40 -0.09 -14.00
C THR A 356 -9.49 0.89 -15.15
N GLN A 357 -10.20 0.55 -16.23
CA GLN A 357 -10.51 1.52 -17.28
C GLN A 357 -11.20 2.77 -16.67
N PRO A 358 -10.94 3.97 -17.23
CA PRO A 358 -11.39 5.23 -16.65
C PRO A 358 -12.90 5.52 -16.81
N GLY A 359 -13.66 4.62 -17.43
CA GLY A 359 -15.10 4.79 -17.72
C GLY A 359 -15.36 5.32 -19.13
#